data_AF-A0A202DUU2-F1
#
_entry.id   AF-A0A202DUU2-F1
#
_cell.length_a   1.000
_cell.length_b   1.000
_cell.length_c   1.000
_cell.angle_alpha   90.00
_cell.angle_beta   90.00
_cell.angle_gamma   90.00
#
_symmetry.space_group_name_H-M   'P 1'
#
loop_
_entity.id
_entity.type
_entity.pdbx_description
1 polymer ?
#
loop_
_entity_poly.entity_id
_entity_poly.type
_entity_poly.pdbx_seq_one_letter_code
_entity_poly.pdbx_strand_id
1 'polypeptide(L)'
;MEEAARLAEVNFSVQIVYNELREPREIFAGDVINAHHAACRMANGFLRTATAKDADIVVANAYPRNRQALSALGWARDSLRDGGSAVIIAQHPDAMSTIHYLHERREHRGQGYWENLVNDNKTVHQAAQIILFSQYMHKRDVDQVYSKHVRLVRSWDEVMNLLQKQHRTDARVAVYPYANMQHPEVDLT
;
A
#
# COMPACT_ATOMS: atom_id res chain seq x y z
N MET A 1 20.84 9.64 4.11
CA MET A 1 20.31 10.99 3.80
C MET A 1 20.77 12.04 4.82
N GLU A 2 20.97 11.68 6.09
CA GLU A 2 21.49 12.59 7.12
C GLU A 2 22.83 13.22 6.75
N GLU A 3 23.82 12.43 6.32
CA GLU A 3 25.12 12.94 5.86
C GLU A 3 24.98 13.93 4.71
N ALA A 4 24.07 13.67 3.76
CA ALA A 4 23.81 14.57 2.65
C ALA A 4 23.17 15.89 3.12
N ALA A 5 22.26 15.83 4.10
CA ALA A 5 21.69 17.05 4.71
C ALA A 5 22.74 17.86 5.45
N ARG A 6 23.72 17.20 6.10
CA ARG A 6 24.87 17.86 6.73
C ARG A 6 25.80 18.48 5.70
N LEU A 7 26.13 17.75 4.64
CA LEU A 7 26.98 18.25 3.55
C LEU A 7 26.34 19.44 2.82
N ALA A 8 25.01 19.44 2.70
CA ALA A 8 24.24 20.54 2.13
C ALA A 8 23.95 21.68 3.13
N GLU A 9 24.51 21.62 4.35
CA GLU A 9 24.38 22.66 5.38
C GLU A 9 22.92 23.00 5.74
N VAL A 10 22.02 22.00 5.74
CA VAL A 10 20.64 22.22 6.18
C VAL A 10 20.59 22.28 7.70
N ASN A 11 20.61 23.48 8.27
CA ASN A 11 20.70 23.67 9.73
C ASN A 11 19.34 23.71 10.46
N PHE A 12 18.23 23.88 9.73
CA PHE A 12 16.91 24.01 10.33
C PHE A 12 15.85 23.31 9.47
N SER A 13 14.91 22.63 10.12
CA SER A 13 13.74 22.05 9.47
C SER A 13 12.50 22.21 10.33
N VAL A 14 11.34 22.22 9.68
CA VAL A 14 10.02 22.16 10.32
C VAL A 14 9.32 20.91 9.81
N GLN A 15 9.05 19.98 10.71
CA GLN A 15 8.35 18.73 10.45
C GLN A 15 6.94 18.85 10.97
N ILE A 16 5.95 18.58 10.13
CA ILE A 16 4.53 18.67 10.50
C ILE A 16 3.92 17.28 10.37
N VAL A 17 3.35 16.78 11.46
CA VAL A 17 2.55 15.55 11.43
C VAL A 17 1.08 15.96 11.39
N TYR A 18 0.37 15.47 10.38
CA TYR A 18 -1.04 15.81 10.17
C TYR A 18 -1.98 14.78 10.78
N ASN A 19 -3.17 15.20 11.18
CA ASN A 19 -4.29 14.31 11.48
C ASN A 19 -5.05 13.90 10.19
N GLU A 20 -6.11 13.11 10.34
CA GLU A 20 -6.99 12.65 9.27
C GLU A 20 -7.71 13.78 8.52
N LEU A 21 -7.84 14.95 9.14
CA LEU A 21 -8.42 16.17 8.54
C LEU A 21 -7.37 17.04 7.84
N ARG A 22 -6.10 16.59 7.79
CA ARG A 22 -4.93 17.32 7.26
C ARG A 22 -4.59 18.58 8.06
N GLU A 23 -4.98 18.62 9.32
CA GLU A 23 -4.63 19.69 10.24
C GLU A 23 -3.30 19.34 10.94
N PRO A 24 -2.45 20.33 11.24
CA PRO A 24 -1.25 20.09 12.06
C PRO A 24 -1.65 19.52 13.42
N ARG A 25 -1.21 18.28 13.70
CA ARG A 25 -1.37 17.64 15.00
C ARG A 25 -0.22 18.00 15.93
N GLU A 26 1.01 17.85 15.43
CA GLU A 26 2.22 18.32 16.10
C GLU A 26 3.24 18.84 15.09
N ILE A 27 4.10 19.74 15.57
CA ILE A 27 5.12 20.42 14.80
C ILE A 27 6.45 20.30 15.55
N PHE A 28 7.48 19.82 14.86
CA PHE A 28 8.83 19.71 15.39
C PHE A 28 9.75 20.60 14.56
N ALA A 29 10.37 21.59 15.19
CA ALA A 29 11.23 22.55 14.51
C ALA A 29 12.59 22.65 15.19
N GLY A 30 13.66 22.72 14.40
CA GLY A 30 15.02 22.78 14.92
C GLY A 30 16.01 22.09 13.98
N ASP A 31 17.06 21.52 14.56
CA ASP A 31 18.07 20.75 13.81
C ASP A 31 17.42 19.71 12.87
N VAL A 32 17.91 19.63 11.64
CA VAL A 32 17.31 18.80 10.57
C VAL A 32 17.18 17.33 10.95
N ILE A 33 18.14 16.78 11.70
CA ILE A 33 18.13 15.38 12.12
C ILE A 33 17.22 15.21 13.34
N ASN A 34 17.46 16.00 14.39
CA ASN A 34 16.74 15.84 15.66
C ASN A 34 15.24 16.11 15.51
N ALA A 35 14.85 17.14 14.76
CA ALA A 35 13.44 17.44 14.50
C ALA A 35 12.77 16.30 13.69
N HIS A 36 13.46 15.75 12.69
CA HIS A 36 12.96 14.62 11.91
C HIS A 36 12.78 13.37 12.77
N HIS A 37 13.78 13.00 13.58
CA HIS A 37 13.69 11.83 14.46
C HIS A 37 12.56 11.96 15.48
N ALA A 38 12.38 13.13 16.08
CA ALA A 38 11.28 13.39 17.01
C ALA A 38 9.92 13.22 16.32
N ALA A 39 9.76 13.79 15.12
CA ALA A 39 8.55 13.64 14.32
C ALA A 39 8.29 12.18 13.93
N CYS A 40 9.32 11.42 13.53
CA CYS A 40 9.20 10.01 13.19
C CYS A 40 8.74 9.15 14.39
N ARG A 41 9.30 9.38 15.59
CA ARG A 41 8.86 8.65 16.79
C ARG A 41 7.40 8.93 17.13
N MET A 42 6.97 10.19 17.05
CA MET A 42 5.56 10.55 17.24
C MET A 42 4.68 9.88 16.16
N ALA A 43 5.04 10.04 14.89
CA ALA A 43 4.29 9.49 13.77
C ALA A 43 4.18 7.96 13.83
N ASN A 44 5.23 7.26 14.26
CA ASN A 44 5.23 5.81 14.48
C ASN A 44 4.19 5.40 15.52
N GLY A 45 4.09 6.14 16.63
CA GLY A 45 3.06 5.89 17.64
C GLY A 45 1.63 6.07 17.11
N PHE A 46 1.45 6.95 16.13
CA PHE A 46 0.15 7.31 15.56
C PHE A 46 -0.27 6.44 14.35
N LEU A 47 0.67 6.11 13.45
CA LEU A 47 0.41 5.47 12.16
C LEU A 47 0.73 3.96 12.14
N ARG A 48 1.35 3.42 13.19
CA ARG A 48 1.57 1.98 13.30
C ARG A 48 0.25 1.23 13.39
N THR A 49 0.14 0.16 12.62
CA THR A 49 -0.98 -0.76 12.69
C THR A 49 -0.45 -2.14 13.01
N ALA A 50 -1.10 -2.83 13.94
CA ALA A 50 -0.77 -4.22 14.23
C ALA A 50 -1.02 -5.10 13.00
N THR A 51 -0.03 -5.90 12.63
CA THR A 51 -0.15 -6.76 11.46
C THR A 51 -0.92 -8.01 11.84
N ALA A 52 -2.15 -8.15 11.32
CA ALA A 52 -2.95 -9.36 11.54
C ALA A 52 -2.20 -10.61 11.04
N LYS A 53 -2.51 -11.77 11.61
CA LYS A 53 -1.94 -13.06 11.21
C LYS A 53 -3.03 -14.07 10.92
N ASP A 54 -2.78 -14.89 9.89
CA ASP A 54 -3.64 -15.98 9.45
C ASP A 54 -5.09 -15.57 9.17
N ALA A 55 -5.28 -14.38 8.58
CA ALA A 55 -6.60 -13.91 8.17
C ALA A 55 -7.10 -14.70 6.95
N ASP A 56 -8.38 -15.09 6.96
CA ASP A 56 -9.05 -15.69 5.79
C ASP A 56 -9.20 -14.67 4.66
N ILE A 57 -9.52 -13.43 5.05
CA ILE A 57 -9.75 -12.31 4.14
C ILE A 57 -8.95 -11.11 4.63
N VAL A 58 -8.20 -10.47 3.74
CA VAL A 58 -7.56 -9.17 4.00
C VAL A 58 -8.21 -8.12 3.10
N VAL A 59 -8.79 -7.09 3.69
CA VAL A 59 -9.32 -5.91 2.98
C VAL A 59 -8.35 -4.75 3.22
N ALA A 60 -7.67 -4.31 2.17
CA ALA A 60 -6.75 -3.19 2.23
C ALA A 60 -7.23 -2.05 1.31
N ASN A 61 -7.55 -0.92 1.92
CA ASN A 61 -7.96 0.28 1.18
C ASN A 61 -6.75 1.17 0.91
N ALA A 62 -6.46 1.41 -0.36
CA ALA A 62 -5.32 2.19 -0.81
C ALA A 62 -5.48 3.70 -0.59
N TYR A 63 -6.65 4.18 -0.13
CA TYR A 63 -6.86 5.57 0.23
C TYR A 63 -5.85 6.02 1.31
N PRO A 64 -5.33 7.26 1.23
CA PRO A 64 -5.53 8.27 0.18
C PRO A 64 -4.58 8.12 -1.01
N ARG A 65 -3.56 7.25 -0.95
CA ARG A 65 -2.57 7.08 -2.03
C ARG A 65 -3.01 6.04 -3.07
N ASN A 66 -4.23 6.18 -3.59
CA ASN A 66 -4.83 5.24 -4.55
C ASN A 66 -4.03 5.08 -5.84
N ARG A 67 -3.31 6.13 -6.28
CA ARG A 67 -2.46 6.04 -7.48
C ARG A 67 -1.27 5.07 -7.31
N GLN A 68 -0.93 4.71 -6.07
CA GLN A 68 0.09 3.72 -5.71
C GLN A 68 -0.56 2.49 -5.02
N ALA A 69 -1.75 2.08 -5.44
CA ALA A 69 -2.53 1.06 -4.75
C ALA A 69 -1.82 -0.28 -4.51
N LEU A 70 -0.82 -0.63 -5.31
CA LEU A 70 -0.12 -1.91 -5.16
C LEU A 70 0.73 -2.02 -3.89
N SER A 71 1.10 -0.91 -3.24
CA SER A 71 1.75 -1.01 -1.93
C SER A 71 0.83 -1.64 -0.88
N ALA A 72 -0.50 -1.54 -1.04
CA ALA A 72 -1.48 -2.19 -0.18
C ALA A 72 -1.41 -3.72 -0.24
N LEU A 73 -0.84 -4.31 -1.30
CA LEU A 73 -0.62 -5.76 -1.38
C LEU A 73 0.35 -6.27 -0.29
N GLY A 74 1.19 -5.40 0.29
CA GLY A 74 2.05 -5.75 1.42
C GLY A 74 1.25 -6.25 2.61
N TRP A 75 0.18 -5.55 2.98
CA TRP A 75 -0.70 -5.97 4.06
C TRP A 75 -1.33 -7.33 3.82
N ALA A 76 -1.69 -7.64 2.57
CA ALA A 76 -2.17 -8.97 2.22
C ALA A 76 -1.07 -10.02 2.35
N ARG A 77 0.15 -9.77 1.83
CA ARG A 77 1.28 -10.70 1.98
C ARG A 77 1.59 -11.01 3.44
N ASP A 78 1.52 -10.02 4.31
CA ASP A 78 1.99 -10.15 5.69
C ASP A 78 0.91 -10.68 6.65
N SER A 79 -0.36 -10.73 6.21
CA SER A 79 -1.50 -11.06 7.06
C SER A 79 -2.35 -12.23 6.61
N LEU A 80 -2.31 -12.58 5.32
CA LEU A 80 -3.20 -13.58 4.73
C LEU A 80 -2.66 -14.99 4.96
N ARG A 81 -3.53 -15.91 5.36
CA ARG A 81 -3.21 -17.35 5.36
C ARG A 81 -3.11 -17.91 3.95
N ASP A 82 -2.54 -19.10 3.83
CA ASP A 82 -2.56 -19.88 2.59
C ASP A 82 -4.00 -20.16 2.11
N GLY A 83 -4.26 -19.85 0.85
CA GLY A 83 -5.56 -19.99 0.20
C GLY A 83 -6.59 -18.92 0.59
N GLY A 84 -6.17 -17.85 1.28
CA GLY A 84 -7.05 -16.73 1.65
C GLY A 84 -7.44 -15.84 0.45
N SER A 85 -8.24 -14.80 0.71
CA SER A 85 -8.60 -13.78 -0.29
C SER A 85 -8.12 -12.39 0.09
N ALA A 86 -7.42 -11.74 -0.83
CA ALA A 86 -7.05 -10.33 -0.71
C ALA A 86 -8.06 -9.46 -1.45
N VAL A 87 -8.48 -8.35 -0.84
CA VAL A 87 -9.31 -7.31 -1.47
C VAL A 87 -8.55 -6.00 -1.40
N ILE A 88 -8.19 -5.45 -2.55
CA ILE A 88 -7.55 -4.13 -2.65
C ILE A 88 -8.59 -3.13 -3.16
N ILE A 89 -8.91 -2.12 -2.36
CA ILE A 89 -9.83 -1.05 -2.75
C ILE A 89 -9.00 0.10 -3.30
N ALA A 90 -9.25 0.49 -4.55
CA ALA A 90 -8.54 1.57 -5.22
C ALA A 90 -9.50 2.43 -6.05
N GLN A 91 -10.06 3.47 -5.42
CA GLN A 91 -11.04 4.36 -6.06
C GLN A 91 -10.39 5.70 -6.40
N HIS A 92 -9.93 5.84 -7.64
CA HIS A 92 -9.36 7.08 -8.16
C HIS A 92 -9.61 7.17 -9.67
N PRO A 93 -10.17 8.28 -10.20
CA PRO A 93 -10.46 8.44 -11.63
C PRO A 93 -9.28 8.17 -12.56
N ASP A 94 -8.09 8.62 -12.16
CA ASP A 94 -6.86 8.35 -12.93
C ASP A 94 -6.25 6.96 -12.68
N ALA A 95 -6.98 6.04 -12.03
CA ALA A 95 -6.51 4.71 -11.66
C ALA A 95 -5.11 4.74 -11.01
N MET A 96 -4.19 3.90 -11.49
CA MET A 96 -2.77 3.96 -11.16
C MET A 96 -2.01 4.76 -12.22
N SER A 97 -2.22 6.08 -12.25
CA SER A 97 -1.59 6.99 -13.22
C SER A 97 -0.12 7.33 -12.93
N THR A 98 0.54 6.63 -12.01
CA THR A 98 1.96 6.86 -11.77
C THR A 98 2.80 6.29 -12.92
N ILE A 99 2.94 7.09 -13.98
CA ILE A 99 4.03 6.95 -14.95
C ILE A 99 5.31 7.30 -14.20
N HIS A 100 5.97 6.29 -13.66
CA HIS A 100 7.26 6.44 -13.03
C HIS A 100 8.33 6.35 -14.12
N TYR A 101 8.63 7.46 -14.81
CA TYR A 101 9.68 7.51 -15.83
C TYR A 101 11.03 6.95 -15.35
N LEU A 102 11.33 7.10 -14.05
CA LEU A 102 12.50 6.48 -13.44
C LEU A 102 12.39 4.95 -13.35
N HIS A 103 11.23 4.39 -12.99
CA HIS A 103 11.02 2.94 -12.99
C HIS A 103 11.08 2.39 -14.41
N GLU A 104 10.39 3.04 -15.35
CA GLU A 104 10.44 2.65 -16.76
C GLU A 104 11.88 2.63 -17.27
N ARG A 105 12.68 3.65 -16.99
CA ARG A 105 14.09 3.71 -17.40
C ARG A 105 15.01 2.76 -16.62
N ARG A 106 14.84 2.61 -15.31
CA ARG A 106 15.68 1.71 -14.47
C ARG A 106 15.42 0.24 -14.79
N GLU A 107 14.17 -0.11 -15.07
CA GLU A 107 13.72 -1.48 -15.32
C GLU A 107 13.71 -1.80 -16.82
N HIS A 108 14.01 -0.84 -17.70
CA HIS A 108 14.09 -1.08 -19.14
C HIS A 108 15.27 -1.99 -19.49
N ARG A 109 14.97 -3.18 -19.99
CA ARG A 109 15.96 -4.17 -20.43
C ARG A 109 16.16 -4.18 -21.96
N GLY A 110 15.75 -3.11 -22.65
CA GLY A 110 15.74 -3.08 -24.14
C GLY A 110 14.60 -3.86 -24.77
N GLN A 111 13.65 -4.34 -23.96
CA GLN A 111 12.48 -5.11 -24.38
C GLN A 111 11.22 -4.25 -24.45
N GLY A 112 10.13 -4.77 -25.03
CA GLY A 112 8.83 -4.10 -25.03
C GLY A 112 8.24 -3.93 -23.63
N TYR A 113 7.30 -3.01 -23.45
CA TYR A 113 6.65 -2.76 -22.16
C TYR A 113 6.07 -4.04 -21.52
N TRP A 114 5.39 -4.87 -22.31
CA TRP A 114 4.76 -6.10 -21.85
C TRP A 114 5.76 -7.21 -21.45
N GLU A 115 6.96 -7.18 -22.01
CA GLU A 115 8.03 -8.15 -21.70
C GLU A 115 8.76 -7.73 -20.42
N ASN A 116 8.97 -6.42 -20.21
CA ASN A 116 9.54 -5.89 -18.96
C ASN A 116 8.56 -5.93 -17.79
N LEU A 117 7.26 -6.13 -18.05
CA LEU A 117 6.26 -6.14 -16.99
C LEU A 117 6.60 -7.24 -15.97
N VAL A 118 7.10 -8.42 -16.36
CA VAL A 118 7.24 -9.59 -15.47
C VAL A 118 8.03 -9.31 -14.19
N ASN A 119 7.32 -9.12 -13.06
CA ASN A 119 7.90 -8.99 -11.72
C ASN A 119 7.07 -9.75 -10.69
N ASP A 120 7.25 -11.08 -10.66
CA ASP A 120 6.50 -12.01 -9.81
C ASP A 120 6.70 -11.72 -8.31
N ASN A 121 7.83 -11.12 -7.92
CA ASN A 121 8.19 -10.87 -6.52
C ASN A 121 7.24 -9.92 -5.77
N LYS A 122 6.33 -9.23 -6.47
CA LYS A 122 5.44 -8.23 -5.87
C LYS A 122 4.00 -8.71 -5.67
N THR A 123 3.66 -9.93 -6.06
CA THR A 123 2.30 -10.46 -5.91
C THR A 123 2.03 -11.05 -4.51
N VAL A 124 0.82 -11.57 -4.27
CA VAL A 124 0.44 -12.27 -3.03
C VAL A 124 0.32 -13.76 -3.35
N HIS A 125 1.44 -14.48 -3.33
CA HIS A 125 1.51 -15.86 -3.82
C HIS A 125 0.59 -16.83 -3.08
N GLN A 126 0.36 -16.61 -1.78
CA GLN A 126 -0.49 -17.47 -0.98
C GLN A 126 -1.99 -17.25 -1.19
N ALA A 127 -2.39 -16.18 -1.90
CA ALA A 127 -3.80 -15.85 -2.10
C ALA A 127 -4.44 -16.77 -3.14
N ALA A 128 -5.58 -17.38 -2.79
CA ALA A 128 -6.41 -18.10 -3.77
C ALA A 128 -7.09 -17.15 -4.76
N GLN A 129 -7.33 -15.90 -4.34
CA GLN A 129 -7.83 -14.82 -5.18
C GLN A 129 -7.37 -13.46 -4.68
N ILE A 130 -7.08 -12.56 -5.62
CA ILE A 130 -6.80 -11.14 -5.37
C ILE A 130 -7.90 -10.34 -6.07
N ILE A 131 -8.78 -9.72 -5.30
CA ILE A 131 -9.89 -8.92 -5.79
C ILE A 131 -9.45 -7.46 -5.80
N LEU A 132 -9.28 -6.88 -6.98
CA LEU A 132 -9.11 -5.44 -7.15
C LEU A 132 -10.49 -4.82 -7.29
N PHE A 133 -10.92 -4.04 -6.30
CA PHE A 133 -12.17 -3.30 -6.36
C PHE A 133 -11.89 -1.85 -6.79
N SER A 134 -12.27 -1.53 -8.03
CA SER A 134 -12.12 -0.19 -8.59
C SER A 134 -13.12 0.06 -9.71
N GLN A 135 -13.77 1.22 -9.71
CA GLN A 135 -14.59 1.65 -10.85
C GLN A 135 -13.76 2.19 -12.03
N TYR A 136 -12.47 2.48 -11.79
CA TYR A 136 -11.65 3.27 -12.71
C TYR A 136 -10.45 2.53 -13.30
N MET A 137 -9.94 1.50 -12.62
CA MET A 137 -8.77 0.76 -13.12
C MET A 137 -9.02 0.11 -14.48
N HIS A 138 -7.97 0.00 -15.28
CA HIS A 138 -7.99 -0.69 -16.57
C HIS A 138 -7.08 -1.93 -16.53
N LYS A 139 -7.15 -2.74 -17.59
CA LYS A 139 -6.36 -3.98 -17.73
C LYS A 139 -4.86 -3.76 -17.46
N ARG A 140 -4.30 -2.63 -17.91
CA ARG A 140 -2.91 -2.24 -17.66
C ARG A 140 -2.57 -2.14 -16.16
N ASP A 141 -3.48 -1.66 -15.33
CA ASP A 141 -3.26 -1.56 -13.88
C ASP A 141 -3.32 -2.94 -13.22
N VAL A 142 -4.24 -3.78 -13.67
CA VAL A 142 -4.39 -5.17 -13.21
C VAL A 142 -3.14 -6.00 -13.51
N ASP A 143 -2.54 -5.79 -14.69
CA ASP A 143 -1.37 -6.54 -15.13
C ASP A 143 -0.14 -6.29 -14.26
N GLN A 144 -0.10 -5.17 -13.53
CA GLN A 144 0.96 -4.86 -12.57
C GLN A 144 0.87 -5.68 -11.25
N VAL A 145 -0.20 -6.46 -11.03
CA VAL A 145 -0.32 -7.37 -9.87
C VAL A 145 0.40 -8.70 -10.10
N TYR A 146 0.64 -9.09 -11.36
CA TYR A 146 1.34 -10.33 -11.75
C TYR A 146 0.79 -11.59 -11.08
N SER A 147 -0.52 -11.81 -11.16
CA SER A 147 -1.13 -13.05 -10.68
C SER A 147 -2.23 -13.51 -11.63
N LYS A 148 -2.33 -14.82 -11.85
CA LYS A 148 -3.46 -15.43 -12.56
C LYS A 148 -4.74 -15.43 -11.73
N HIS A 149 -4.65 -15.15 -10.45
CA HIS A 149 -5.76 -15.15 -9.49
C HIS A 149 -6.35 -13.75 -9.27
N VAL A 150 -5.92 -12.75 -10.04
CA VAL A 150 -6.43 -11.38 -9.94
C VAL A 150 -7.78 -11.23 -10.63
N ARG A 151 -8.73 -10.56 -9.96
CA ARG A 151 -10.05 -10.23 -10.50
C ARG A 151 -10.31 -8.74 -10.28
N LEU A 152 -10.49 -8.00 -11.37
CA LEU A 152 -10.97 -6.62 -11.29
C LEU A 152 -12.49 -6.62 -11.25
N VAL A 153 -13.07 -6.03 -10.21
CA VAL A 153 -14.52 -5.88 -10.03
C VAL A 153 -14.90 -4.42 -9.87
N ARG A 154 -16.12 -4.08 -10.29
CA ARG A 154 -16.59 -2.68 -10.37
C ARG A 154 -17.56 -2.29 -9.27
N SER A 155 -18.15 -3.26 -8.60
CA SER A 155 -19.09 -3.06 -7.50
C SER A 155 -18.65 -3.79 -6.24
N TRP A 156 -19.10 -3.29 -5.09
CA TRP A 156 -18.90 -3.98 -3.82
C TRP A 156 -19.70 -5.28 -3.74
N ASP A 157 -20.88 -5.34 -4.36
CA ASP A 157 -21.69 -6.56 -4.41
C ASP A 157 -20.95 -7.72 -5.10
N GLU A 158 -20.19 -7.43 -6.17
CA GLU A 158 -19.31 -8.43 -6.79
C GLU A 158 -18.20 -8.91 -5.84
N VAL A 159 -17.60 -8.01 -5.05
CA VAL A 159 -16.62 -8.38 -4.01
C VAL A 159 -17.28 -9.35 -3.03
N MET A 160 -18.45 -8.99 -2.49
CA MET A 160 -19.17 -9.81 -1.52
C MET A 160 -19.54 -11.17 -2.09
N ASN A 161 -20.01 -11.23 -3.34
CA ASN A 161 -20.34 -12.47 -4.03
C ASN A 161 -19.11 -13.39 -4.19
N LEU A 162 -17.94 -12.84 -4.52
CA LEU A 162 -16.70 -13.62 -4.63
C LEU A 162 -16.21 -14.13 -3.27
N LEU A 163 -16.33 -13.31 -2.22
CA LEU A 163 -15.94 -13.70 -0.87
C LEU A 163 -16.86 -14.78 -0.29
N GLN A 164 -18.18 -14.63 -0.42
CA GLN A 164 -19.17 -15.58 0.09
C GLN A 164 -19.13 -16.94 -0.63
N LYS A 165 -18.68 -16.98 -1.89
CA LYS A 165 -18.46 -18.24 -2.62
C LYS A 165 -17.24 -19.01 -2.12
N GLN A 166 -16.20 -18.29 -1.67
CA GLN A 166 -14.92 -18.87 -1.28
C GLN A 166 -14.87 -19.21 0.22
N HIS A 167 -15.53 -18.40 1.05
CA HIS A 167 -15.40 -18.44 2.51
C HIS A 167 -16.72 -18.77 3.20
N ARG A 168 -16.62 -19.33 4.41
CA ARG A 168 -17.75 -19.61 5.30
C ARG A 168 -18.14 -18.35 6.09
N THR A 169 -19.26 -18.42 6.80
CA THR A 169 -19.82 -17.29 7.57
C THR A 169 -18.97 -16.87 8.79
N ASP A 170 -18.01 -17.67 9.20
CA ASP A 170 -17.11 -17.47 10.35
C ASP A 170 -15.71 -16.98 9.97
N ALA A 171 -15.51 -16.53 8.72
CA ALA A 171 -14.21 -16.08 8.22
C ALA A 171 -13.63 -14.92 9.03
N ARG A 172 -12.35 -15.02 9.40
CA ARG A 172 -11.57 -13.96 10.04
C ARG A 172 -11.14 -12.93 9.01
N VAL A 173 -11.59 -11.69 9.20
CA VAL A 173 -11.30 -10.58 8.27
C VAL A 173 -10.37 -9.56 8.92
N ALA A 174 -9.24 -9.29 8.28
CA ALA A 174 -8.37 -8.16 8.61
C ALA A 174 -8.72 -6.97 7.72
N VAL A 175 -8.90 -5.79 8.32
CA VAL A 175 -9.27 -4.57 7.60
C VAL A 175 -8.23 -3.48 7.85
N TYR A 176 -7.62 -3.01 6.76
CA TYR A 176 -6.66 -1.91 6.73
C TYR A 176 -7.29 -0.72 5.99
N PRO A 177 -8.00 0.18 6.70
CA PRO A 177 -8.80 1.24 6.08
C PRO A 177 -7.97 2.32 5.38
N TYR A 178 -6.70 2.46 5.77
CA TYR A 178 -5.76 3.43 5.24
C TYR A 178 -4.41 2.75 4.94
N ALA A 179 -4.46 1.63 4.23
CA ALA A 179 -3.33 0.72 4.02
C ALA A 179 -2.05 1.44 3.55
N ASN A 180 -2.21 2.47 2.72
CA ASN A 180 -1.08 3.22 2.19
C ASN A 180 -0.60 4.37 3.10
N MET A 181 -1.25 4.69 4.21
CA MET A 181 -0.70 5.61 5.23
C MET A 181 -0.17 4.87 6.45
N GLN A 182 -0.78 3.72 6.76
CA GLN A 182 -0.37 2.86 7.84
C GLN A 182 0.96 2.19 7.51
N HIS A 183 1.70 1.81 8.54
CA HIS A 183 2.86 0.94 8.40
C HIS A 183 2.82 -0.16 9.48
N PRO A 184 3.44 -1.33 9.22
CA PRO A 184 3.56 -2.39 10.20
C PRO A 184 4.42 -1.95 11.38
N GLU A 185 4.47 -2.76 12.43
CA GLU A 185 5.21 -2.47 13.64
C GLU A 185 6.70 -2.24 13.35
N VAL A 186 7.21 -1.07 13.73
CA VAL A 186 8.64 -0.72 13.67
C VAL A 186 9.06 -0.22 15.05
N ASP A 187 10.19 -0.74 15.52
CA ASP A 187 10.81 -0.27 16.75
C ASP A 187 11.67 0.96 16.47
N LEU A 188 11.32 2.07 17.13
CA LEU A 188 12.03 3.35 17.06
C LEU A 188 12.40 3.85 18.47
N THR A 189 12.44 2.96 19.48
CA THR A 189 12.98 3.31 20.80
C THR A 189 14.44 3.72 20.71
#